data_AF-A0A7Y9HUB4-F1
#
_entry.id   AF-A0A7Y9HUB4-F1
#
_cell.length_a   1.000
_cell.length_b   1.000
_cell.length_c   1.000
_cell.angle_alpha   90.00
_cell.angle_beta   90.00
_cell.angle_gamma   90.00
#
_symmetry.space_group_name_H-M   'P 1'
#
loop_
_entity.id
_entity.type
_entity.pdbx_description
1 polymer ?
#
loop_
_entity_poly.entity_id
_entity_poly.type
_entity_poly.pdbx_seq_one_letter_code
_entity_poly.pdbx_strand_id
1 'polypeptide(L)'
;MLLPIESRLKYIATTRTNEELIERIENRQNYMPETVEASIAELQSRGHEFPDEELKVISEDLQAMRENAALAGNSQGFFNKEYKNVIVEDPDAPLMYSRRVIYFFSVFFGALFGSIMLAMNIGKLGKRTEALYTVLFGIAFTIIQIFIGMRAAPGSSTSYGILFGFAAAYCLDFFFWKRVIGYSTFYRKRQVWVPLIIGIVLASLIIASIIMAPQP
;
A
#
# COMPACT_ATOMS: atom_id res chain seq x y z
N MET A 1 -2.86 -20.25 -5.59
CA MET A 1 -3.31 -19.72 -4.29
C MET A 1 -2.11 -19.05 -3.65
N LEU A 2 -2.16 -17.76 -3.32
CA LEU A 2 -1.04 -17.12 -2.59
C LEU A 2 -1.14 -17.59 -1.13
N LEU A 3 -0.05 -18.14 -0.59
CA LEU A 3 0.00 -18.52 0.84
C LEU A 3 -0.16 -17.26 1.71
N PRO A 4 -0.74 -17.39 2.93
CA PRO A 4 -0.67 -16.34 3.94
C PRO A 4 0.77 -15.87 4.15
N ILE A 5 0.96 -14.58 4.46
CA ILE A 5 2.30 -13.96 4.56
C ILE A 5 3.19 -14.76 5.53
N GLU A 6 2.69 -15.10 6.71
CA GLU A 6 3.43 -15.87 7.71
C GLU A 6 3.91 -17.24 7.19
N SER A 7 3.02 -18.00 6.53
CA SER A 7 3.38 -19.30 5.96
C SER A 7 4.43 -19.16 4.86
N ARG A 8 4.35 -18.10 4.06
CA ARG A 8 5.35 -17.79 3.04
C ARG A 8 6.69 -17.43 3.66
N LEU A 9 6.72 -16.60 4.71
CA LEU A 9 7.97 -16.18 5.36
C LEU A 9 8.69 -17.36 6.01
N LYS A 10 7.96 -18.26 6.68
CA LYS A 10 8.51 -19.51 7.21
C LYS A 10 9.15 -20.36 6.11
N TYR A 11 8.44 -20.56 5.00
CA TYR A 11 8.99 -21.28 3.84
C TYR A 11 10.22 -20.59 3.25
N ILE A 12 10.23 -19.25 3.16
CA ILE A 12 11.41 -18.53 2.65
C ILE A 12 12.60 -18.76 3.58
N ALA A 13 12.42 -18.73 4.90
CA ALA A 13 13.51 -18.95 5.86
C ALA A 13 14.20 -20.31 5.66
N THR A 14 13.45 -21.39 5.40
CA THR A 14 14.03 -22.72 5.16
C THR A 14 14.92 -22.78 3.91
N THR A 15 14.72 -21.88 2.95
CA THR A 15 15.53 -21.80 1.73
C THR A 15 16.78 -20.94 1.86
N ARG A 16 17.01 -20.29 3.01
CA ARG A 16 18.14 -19.39 3.26
C ARG A 16 19.29 -20.06 4.01
N THR A 17 20.49 -19.56 3.79
CA THR A 17 21.71 -19.94 4.53
C THR A 17 21.70 -19.37 5.95
N ASN A 18 22.52 -19.93 6.85
CA ASN A 18 22.58 -19.42 8.23
C ASN A 18 23.08 -17.97 8.25
N GLU A 19 24.04 -17.63 7.40
CA GLU A 19 24.58 -16.29 7.26
C GLU A 19 23.51 -15.28 6.83
N GLU A 20 22.68 -15.60 5.83
CA GLU A 20 21.55 -14.76 5.42
C GLU A 20 20.50 -14.60 6.53
N LEU A 21 20.28 -15.63 7.36
CA LEU A 21 19.33 -15.57 8.48
C LEU A 21 19.87 -14.71 9.63
N ILE A 22 21.16 -14.79 9.92
CA ILE A 22 21.84 -13.94 10.92
C ILE A 22 21.83 -12.48 10.46
N GLU A 23 22.12 -12.21 9.18
CA GLU A 23 22.09 -10.86 8.61
C GLU A 23 20.73 -10.17 8.85
N ARG A 24 19.62 -10.92 8.71
CA ARG A 24 18.26 -10.41 8.96
C ARG A 24 18.02 -10.04 10.41
N ILE A 25 18.64 -10.75 11.35
CA ILE A 25 18.53 -10.51 12.79
C ILE A 25 19.37 -9.31 13.20
N GLU A 26 20.61 -9.24 12.70
CA GLU A 26 21.52 -8.12 12.95
C GLU A 26 20.98 -6.81 12.38
N ASN A 27 20.41 -6.85 11.17
CA ASN A 27 19.83 -5.70 10.48
C ASN A 27 18.30 -5.60 10.63
N ARG A 28 17.73 -6.15 11.71
CA ARG A 28 16.26 -6.28 11.94
C ARG A 28 15.44 -5.03 11.67
N GLN A 29 16.01 -3.83 11.84
CA GLN A 29 15.36 -2.54 11.55
C GLN A 29 14.93 -2.38 10.08
N ASN A 30 15.58 -3.10 9.17
CA ASN A 30 15.26 -3.08 7.74
C ASN A 30 14.24 -4.15 7.32
N TYR A 31 13.90 -5.07 8.22
CA TYR A 31 13.07 -6.24 7.95
C TYR A 31 11.71 -6.16 8.64
N MET A 32 10.73 -6.93 8.14
CA MET A 32 9.47 -7.10 8.88
C MET A 32 9.73 -7.88 10.18
N PRO A 33 9.05 -7.55 11.29
CA PRO A 33 9.15 -8.35 12.52
C PRO A 33 8.90 -9.84 12.28
N GLU A 34 7.93 -10.17 11.43
CA GLU A 34 7.60 -11.55 11.08
C GLU A 34 8.72 -12.26 10.30
N THR A 35 9.51 -11.52 9.51
CA THR A 35 10.68 -12.05 8.78
C THR A 35 11.81 -12.38 9.76
N VAL A 36 12.04 -11.52 10.74
CA VAL A 36 13.06 -11.72 11.78
C VAL A 36 12.68 -12.93 12.64
N GLU A 37 11.43 -13.02 13.10
CA GLU A 37 10.92 -14.15 13.87
C GLU A 37 11.03 -15.48 13.11
N ALA A 38 10.69 -15.49 11.81
CA ALA A 38 10.85 -16.67 10.98
C ALA A 38 12.33 -17.10 10.83
N SER A 39 13.25 -16.13 10.81
CA SER A 39 14.69 -16.37 10.71
C SER A 39 15.25 -16.97 12.00
N ILE A 40 14.83 -16.45 13.16
CA ILE A 40 15.20 -16.99 14.48
C ILE A 40 14.67 -18.42 14.63
N ALA A 41 13.40 -18.65 14.32
CA ALA A 41 12.77 -19.96 14.45
C ALA A 41 13.48 -21.01 13.56
N GLU A 42 13.90 -20.63 12.36
CA GLU A 42 14.66 -21.50 11.48
C GLU A 42 16.09 -21.74 11.96
N LEU A 43 16.78 -20.75 12.50
CA LEU A 43 18.11 -20.95 13.08
C LEU A 43 18.06 -21.88 14.31
N GLN A 44 17.05 -21.71 15.17
CA GLN A 44 16.82 -22.62 16.30
C GLN A 44 16.50 -24.04 15.84
N SER A 45 15.72 -24.21 14.76
CA SER A 45 15.43 -25.54 14.20
C SER A 45 16.69 -26.25 13.68
N ARG A 46 17.68 -25.47 13.24
CA ARG A 46 19.01 -25.93 12.79
C ARG A 46 20.00 -26.15 13.94
N GLY A 47 19.60 -25.94 15.19
CA GLY A 47 20.44 -26.12 16.37
C GLY A 47 21.31 -24.92 16.74
N HIS A 48 21.04 -23.73 16.18
CA HIS A 48 21.65 -22.49 16.65
C HIS A 48 21.00 -22.05 17.96
N GLU A 49 21.80 -21.91 19.02
CA GLU A 49 21.34 -21.41 20.31
C GLU A 49 21.54 -19.90 20.39
N PHE A 50 20.52 -19.19 20.87
CA PHE A 50 20.60 -17.77 21.17
C PHE A 50 20.60 -17.58 22.69
N PRO A 51 21.48 -16.74 23.25
CA PRO A 51 21.39 -16.34 24.65
C PRO A 51 20.02 -15.72 24.96
N ASP A 52 19.46 -16.01 26.13
CA ASP A 52 18.16 -15.46 26.55
C ASP A 52 18.14 -13.92 26.55
N GLU A 53 19.27 -13.29 26.91
CA GLU A 53 19.43 -11.84 26.88
C GLU A 53 19.33 -11.28 25.46
N GLU A 54 19.91 -11.97 24.46
CA GLU A 54 19.85 -11.55 23.06
C GLU A 54 18.44 -11.66 22.51
N LEU A 55 17.75 -12.79 22.77
CA LEU A 55 16.35 -12.98 22.37
C LEU A 55 15.44 -11.92 22.98
N LYS A 56 15.70 -11.56 24.24
CA LYS A 56 14.95 -10.51 24.92
C LYS A 56 15.13 -9.15 24.22
N VAL A 57 16.36 -8.73 23.94
CA VAL A 57 16.64 -7.48 23.24
C VAL A 57 15.97 -7.46 21.85
N ILE A 58 16.07 -8.56 21.10
CA ILE A 58 15.43 -8.66 19.79
C ILE A 58 13.91 -8.53 19.94
N SER A 59 13.31 -9.22 20.91
CA SER A 59 11.86 -9.18 21.14
C SER A 59 11.35 -7.77 21.49
N GLU A 60 12.10 -7.02 22.30
CA GLU A 60 11.78 -5.64 22.67
C GLU A 60 11.83 -4.71 21.45
N ASP A 61 12.84 -4.86 20.59
CA ASP A 61 12.96 -4.10 19.35
C ASP A 61 11.80 -4.39 18.38
N LEU A 62 11.44 -5.67 18.21
CA LEU A 62 10.32 -6.07 17.35
C LEU A 62 8.97 -5.56 17.90
N GLN A 63 8.81 -5.53 19.21
CA GLN A 63 7.63 -4.93 19.84
C GLN A 63 7.60 -3.42 19.60
N ALA A 64 8.71 -2.71 19.78
CA ALA A 64 8.79 -1.27 19.51
C ALA A 64 8.45 -0.94 18.05
N MET A 65 8.87 -1.78 17.08
CA MET A 65 8.46 -1.64 15.68
C MET A 65 6.94 -1.75 15.52
N ARG A 66 6.32 -2.76 16.14
CA ARG A 66 4.87 -2.97 16.07
C ARG A 66 4.08 -1.83 16.71
N GLU A 67 4.56 -1.31 17.83
CA GLU A 67 3.98 -0.14 18.50
C GLU A 67 4.10 1.11 17.62
N ASN A 68 5.27 1.36 17.03
CA ASN A 68 5.48 2.45 16.07
C ASN A 68 4.60 2.31 14.82
N ALA A 69 4.38 1.09 14.33
CA ALA A 69 3.45 0.79 13.24
C ALA A 69 1.98 1.02 13.65
N ALA A 70 1.61 0.76 14.91
CA ALA A 70 0.28 1.07 15.42
C ALA A 70 -0.01 2.58 15.44
N LEU A 71 1.01 3.43 15.65
CA LEU A 71 0.88 4.89 15.51
C LEU A 71 0.46 5.28 14.08
N ALA A 72 0.97 4.59 13.07
CA ALA A 72 0.53 4.77 11.69
C ALA A 72 -0.97 4.44 11.52
N GLY A 73 -1.51 3.54 12.36
CA GLY A 73 -2.92 3.19 12.39
C GLY A 73 -3.85 4.13 13.14
N ASN A 74 -3.31 4.86 14.10
CA ASN A 74 -4.04 5.92 14.80
C ASN A 74 -3.98 7.25 14.04
N SER A 75 -3.09 7.36 13.05
CA SER A 75 -2.97 8.54 12.20
C SER A 75 -4.21 8.73 11.30
N GLN A 76 -5.05 9.68 11.71
CA GLN A 76 -6.14 10.20 10.88
C GLN A 76 -5.57 11.16 9.83
N GLY A 77 -5.68 10.79 8.55
CA GLY A 77 -5.31 11.64 7.41
C GLY A 77 -4.11 11.18 6.58
N PHE A 78 -4.05 11.65 5.34
CA PHE A 78 -3.07 11.22 4.33
C PHE A 78 -1.69 11.88 4.46
N PHE A 79 -1.60 13.02 5.15
CA PHE A 79 -0.39 13.83 5.23
C PHE A 79 0.44 13.63 6.51
N ASN A 80 0.06 12.67 7.34
CA ASN A 80 0.79 12.37 8.56
C ASN A 80 2.11 11.64 8.28
N LYS A 81 3.15 11.79 9.12
CA LYS A 81 4.50 11.23 8.96
C LYS A 81 4.62 9.78 9.44
N GLU A 82 3.77 9.33 10.36
CA GLU A 82 3.84 7.97 10.92
C GLU A 82 3.64 6.85 9.89
N TYR A 83 3.09 7.12 8.70
CA TYR A 83 3.05 6.14 7.59
C TYR A 83 4.43 5.58 7.20
N LYS A 84 5.52 6.26 7.55
CA LYS A 84 6.88 5.76 7.31
C LYS A 84 7.24 4.59 8.22
N ASN A 85 6.60 4.46 9.38
CA ASN A 85 6.89 3.43 10.38
C ASN A 85 6.54 2.01 9.91
N VAL A 86 5.80 1.89 8.79
CA VAL A 86 5.42 0.62 8.17
C VAL A 86 6.15 0.36 6.84
N ILE A 87 7.09 1.23 6.46
CA ILE A 87 7.87 1.05 5.23
C ILE A 87 9.21 0.44 5.59
N VAL A 88 9.50 -0.75 5.06
CA VAL A 88 10.73 -1.50 5.29
C VAL A 88 11.48 -1.77 3.98
N GLU A 89 12.74 -2.15 4.08
CA GLU A 89 13.59 -2.51 2.93
C GLU A 89 13.58 -4.02 2.64
N ASP A 90 12.94 -4.80 3.50
CA ASP A 90 12.75 -6.24 3.39
C ASP A 90 12.40 -6.70 1.96
N PRO A 91 13.28 -7.50 1.33
CA PRO A 91 13.02 -8.06 0.01
C PRO A 91 11.77 -8.97 -0.04
N ASP A 92 11.45 -9.62 1.08
CA ASP A 92 10.37 -10.58 1.20
C ASP A 92 9.04 -9.89 1.56
N ALA A 93 9.07 -8.64 2.02
CA ALA A 93 7.88 -7.83 2.26
C ALA A 93 7.06 -7.59 0.98
N PRO A 94 5.73 -7.46 1.11
CA PRO A 94 4.88 -7.19 -0.05
C PRO A 94 5.23 -5.84 -0.67
N LEU A 95 5.46 -5.84 -1.99
CA LEU A 95 5.75 -4.63 -2.75
C LEU A 95 4.46 -3.85 -3.03
N MET A 96 4.27 -2.71 -2.38
CA MET A 96 3.04 -1.93 -2.44
C MET A 96 3.26 -0.45 -2.74
N TYR A 97 2.28 0.16 -3.41
CA TYR A 97 2.20 1.62 -3.49
C TYR A 97 1.83 2.18 -2.11
N SER A 98 2.43 3.31 -1.71
CA SER A 98 2.08 3.90 -0.43
C SER A 98 0.68 4.51 -0.45
N ARG A 99 0.05 4.57 0.73
CA ARG A 99 -1.25 5.21 0.95
C ARG A 99 -1.30 6.64 0.38
N ARG A 100 -0.23 7.43 0.57
CA ARG A 100 -0.08 8.78 0.00
C ARG A 100 -0.07 8.81 -1.53
N VAL A 101 0.58 7.83 -2.15
CA VAL A 101 0.61 7.74 -3.61
C VAL A 101 -0.79 7.46 -4.13
N ILE A 102 -1.49 6.47 -3.57
CA ILE A 102 -2.86 6.16 -3.98
C ILE A 102 -3.78 7.37 -3.79
N TYR A 103 -3.63 8.09 -2.68
CA TYR A 103 -4.35 9.33 -2.45
C TYR A 103 -4.08 10.39 -3.55
N PHE A 104 -2.81 10.68 -3.83
CA PHE A 104 -2.42 11.62 -4.88
C PHE A 104 -3.04 11.22 -6.23
N PHE A 105 -2.92 9.94 -6.59
CA PHE A 105 -3.47 9.46 -7.85
C PHE A 105 -5.00 9.50 -7.90
N SER A 106 -5.68 9.27 -6.77
CA SER A 106 -7.14 9.40 -6.67
C SER A 106 -7.60 10.84 -6.89
N VAL A 107 -6.86 11.81 -6.35
CA VAL A 107 -7.21 13.23 -6.44
C VAL A 107 -6.95 13.78 -7.84
N PHE A 108 -5.79 13.47 -8.44
CA PHE A 108 -5.36 14.08 -9.70
C PHE A 108 -5.77 13.27 -10.95
N PHE A 109 -5.87 11.95 -10.85
CA PHE A 109 -6.26 11.07 -11.98
C PHE A 109 -7.62 10.39 -11.77
N GLY A 110 -8.30 10.67 -10.66
CA GLY A 110 -9.67 10.22 -10.38
C GLY A 110 -9.78 8.88 -9.66
N ALA A 111 -11.01 8.58 -9.23
CA ALA A 111 -11.35 7.42 -8.40
C ALA A 111 -10.92 6.08 -9.02
N LEU A 112 -11.08 5.93 -10.34
CA LEU A 112 -10.72 4.71 -11.05
C LEU A 112 -9.21 4.42 -10.97
N PHE A 113 -8.37 5.44 -11.10
CA PHE A 113 -6.92 5.25 -11.05
C PHE A 113 -6.47 4.86 -9.64
N GLY A 114 -6.97 5.58 -8.63
CA GLY A 114 -6.76 5.27 -7.23
C GLY A 114 -7.19 3.85 -6.86
N SER A 115 -8.37 3.43 -7.32
CA SER A 115 -8.93 2.12 -7.02
C SER A 115 -8.13 0.98 -7.66
N ILE A 116 -7.65 1.15 -8.90
CA ILE A 116 -6.78 0.17 -9.57
C ILE A 116 -5.46 0.03 -8.79
N MET A 117 -4.83 1.14 -8.41
CA MET A 117 -3.59 1.09 -7.62
C MET A 117 -3.79 0.39 -6.27
N LEU A 118 -4.90 0.67 -5.59
CA LEU A 118 -5.23 0.00 -4.33
C LEU A 118 -5.55 -1.49 -4.53
N ALA A 119 -6.27 -1.84 -5.59
CA ALA A 119 -6.53 -3.23 -5.95
C ALA A 119 -5.24 -4.01 -6.23
N MET A 120 -4.25 -3.39 -6.86
CA MET A 120 -2.92 -4.01 -7.04
C MET A 120 -2.26 -4.32 -5.69
N ASN A 121 -2.34 -3.42 -4.71
CA ASN A 121 -1.81 -3.66 -3.37
C ASN A 121 -2.55 -4.82 -2.67
N ILE A 122 -3.89 -4.78 -2.68
CA ILE A 122 -4.72 -5.83 -2.06
C ILE A 122 -4.47 -7.19 -2.73
N GLY A 123 -4.27 -7.22 -4.04
CA GLY A 123 -3.92 -8.44 -4.78
C GLY A 123 -2.60 -9.06 -4.34
N LYS A 124 -1.63 -8.27 -3.86
CA LYS A 124 -0.37 -8.78 -3.28
C LYS A 124 -0.57 -9.51 -1.96
N LEU A 125 -1.67 -9.25 -1.26
CA LEU A 125 -2.05 -9.95 -0.03
C LEU A 125 -2.85 -11.25 -0.31
N GLY A 126 -3.03 -11.65 -1.58
CA GLY A 126 -3.84 -12.82 -1.93
C GLY A 126 -5.36 -12.57 -1.89
N LYS A 127 -5.79 -11.37 -1.51
CA LYS A 127 -7.20 -10.96 -1.34
C LYS A 127 -7.85 -10.55 -2.67
N ARG A 128 -7.96 -11.48 -3.61
CA ARG A 128 -8.38 -11.20 -4.99
C ARG A 128 -9.81 -10.67 -5.10
N THR A 129 -10.71 -11.16 -4.26
CA THR A 129 -12.12 -10.76 -4.26
C THR A 129 -12.27 -9.29 -3.83
N GLU A 130 -11.55 -8.89 -2.79
CA GLU A 130 -11.51 -7.54 -2.26
C GLU A 130 -10.84 -6.57 -3.23
N ALA A 131 -9.79 -7.03 -3.94
CA ALA A 131 -9.18 -6.27 -5.02
C ALA A 131 -10.19 -6.00 -6.15
N LEU A 132 -10.98 -7.00 -6.55
CA LEU A 132 -12.04 -6.83 -7.55
C LEU A 132 -13.10 -5.83 -7.07
N TYR A 133 -13.57 -5.95 -5.82
CA TYR A 133 -14.52 -5.00 -5.23
C TYR A 133 -13.99 -3.56 -5.18
N THR A 134 -12.68 -3.39 -4.98
CA THR A 134 -12.04 -2.08 -5.00
C THR A 134 -12.13 -1.46 -6.40
N VAL A 135 -11.83 -2.23 -7.46
CA VAL A 135 -11.95 -1.74 -8.85
C VAL A 135 -13.40 -1.39 -9.17
N LEU A 136 -14.34 -2.28 -8.85
CA LEU A 136 -15.77 -2.06 -9.07
C LEU A 136 -16.27 -0.81 -8.35
N PHE A 137 -15.80 -0.56 -7.13
CA PHE A 137 -16.09 0.69 -6.41
C PHE A 137 -15.60 1.91 -7.19
N GLY A 138 -14.36 1.89 -7.70
CA GLY A 138 -13.84 3.02 -8.49
C GLY A 138 -14.62 3.27 -9.79
N ILE A 139 -15.07 2.21 -10.47
CA ILE A 139 -15.93 2.31 -11.66
C ILE A 139 -17.28 2.95 -11.28
N ALA A 140 -17.95 2.41 -10.26
CA ALA A 140 -19.24 2.92 -9.80
C ALA A 140 -19.15 4.39 -9.35
N PHE A 141 -18.10 4.72 -8.59
CA PHE A 141 -17.84 6.10 -8.15
C PHE A 141 -17.64 7.05 -9.34
N THR A 142 -16.90 6.62 -10.35
CA THR A 142 -16.66 7.40 -11.57
C THR A 142 -17.96 7.64 -12.34
N ILE A 143 -18.83 6.62 -12.46
CA ILE A 143 -20.16 6.77 -13.09
C ILE A 143 -21.02 7.78 -12.34
N ILE A 144 -21.05 7.71 -11.00
CA ILE A 144 -21.77 8.66 -10.15
C ILE A 144 -21.24 10.08 -10.34
N GLN A 145 -19.91 10.25 -10.35
CA GLN A 145 -19.26 11.53 -10.58
C GLN A 145 -19.65 12.14 -11.93
N ILE A 146 -19.65 11.35 -13.01
CA ILE A 146 -20.07 11.80 -14.35
C ILE A 146 -21.54 12.23 -14.34
N PHE A 147 -22.41 11.41 -13.75
CA PHE A 147 -23.86 11.68 -13.70
C PHE A 147 -24.21 12.96 -12.92
N ILE A 148 -23.46 13.24 -11.84
CA ILE A 148 -23.60 14.49 -11.07
C ILE A 148 -23.03 15.65 -11.88
N GLY A 149 -21.85 15.48 -12.48
CA GLY A 149 -21.20 16.50 -13.30
C GLY A 149 -22.06 16.97 -14.48
N MET A 150 -22.81 16.07 -15.11
CA MET A 150 -23.75 16.41 -16.20
C MET A 150 -24.93 17.28 -15.74
N ARG A 151 -25.26 17.30 -14.45
CA ARG A 151 -26.34 18.12 -13.87
C ARG A 151 -25.85 19.39 -13.19
N ALA A 152 -24.53 19.57 -13.11
CA ALA A 152 -23.93 20.74 -12.49
C ALA A 152 -24.04 21.97 -13.42
N ALA A 153 -24.01 23.17 -12.83
CA ALA A 153 -24.07 24.42 -13.58
C ALA A 153 -22.87 24.55 -14.56
N PRO A 154 -23.04 25.14 -15.75
CA PRO A 154 -21.94 25.37 -16.68
C PRO A 154 -20.77 26.10 -16.01
N GLY A 155 -19.53 25.64 -16.23
CA GLY A 155 -18.30 26.27 -15.69
C GLY A 155 -17.86 25.78 -14.30
N SER A 156 -18.62 24.90 -13.65
CA SER A 156 -18.29 24.34 -12.33
C SER A 156 -17.55 22.99 -12.37
N SER A 157 -17.33 22.43 -13.55
CA SER A 157 -16.82 21.06 -13.75
C SER A 157 -15.46 20.78 -13.10
N THR A 158 -14.53 21.74 -13.14
CA THR A 158 -13.16 21.56 -12.61
C THR A 158 -13.11 21.48 -11.09
N SER A 159 -13.89 22.30 -10.37
CA SER A 159 -13.93 22.27 -8.91
C SER A 159 -14.59 21.00 -8.39
N TYR A 160 -15.62 20.49 -9.08
CA TYR A 160 -16.23 19.21 -8.75
C TYR A 160 -15.27 18.03 -8.95
N GLY A 161 -14.48 18.01 -10.03
CA GLY A 161 -13.52 16.94 -10.27
C GLY A 161 -12.53 16.75 -9.12
N ILE A 162 -11.98 17.85 -8.61
CA ILE A 162 -11.05 17.82 -7.47
C ILE A 162 -11.78 17.35 -6.20
N LEU A 163 -12.96 17.91 -5.88
CA LEU A 163 -13.74 17.51 -4.71
C LEU A 163 -14.09 16.02 -4.70
N PHE A 164 -14.53 15.48 -5.85
CA PHE A 164 -14.78 14.05 -6.02
C PHE A 164 -13.50 13.22 -5.90
N GLY A 165 -12.36 13.75 -6.36
CA GLY A 165 -11.06 13.12 -6.15
C GLY A 165 -10.69 12.96 -4.67
N PHE A 166 -10.88 14.01 -3.86
CA PHE A 166 -10.69 13.94 -2.40
C PHE A 166 -11.68 12.94 -1.75
N ALA A 167 -12.96 13.00 -2.13
CA ALA A 167 -13.98 12.09 -1.62
C ALA A 167 -13.66 10.63 -1.97
N ALA A 168 -13.27 10.35 -3.21
CA ALA A 168 -12.86 9.03 -3.66
C ALA A 168 -11.66 8.52 -2.85
N ALA A 169 -10.64 9.37 -2.67
CA ALA A 169 -9.45 9.00 -1.91
C ALA A 169 -9.81 8.63 -0.46
N TYR A 170 -10.67 9.42 0.19
CA TYR A 170 -11.17 9.15 1.54
C TYR A 170 -11.98 7.84 1.61
N CYS A 171 -12.87 7.60 0.65
CA CYS A 171 -13.65 6.36 0.61
C CYS A 171 -12.77 5.13 0.38
N LEU A 172 -11.81 5.19 -0.56
CA LEU A 172 -10.88 4.11 -0.84
C LEU A 172 -10.05 3.77 0.41
N ASP A 173 -9.59 4.79 1.11
CA ASP A 173 -8.84 4.63 2.34
C ASP A 173 -9.66 4.00 3.46
N PHE A 174 -10.86 4.54 3.70
CA PHE A 174 -11.73 4.07 4.79
C PHE A 174 -12.28 2.66 4.54
N PHE A 175 -12.80 2.38 3.34
CA PHE A 175 -13.46 1.11 3.05
C PHE A 175 -12.50 -0.02 2.71
N PHE A 176 -11.37 0.29 2.07
CA PHE A 176 -10.47 -0.73 1.53
C PHE A 176 -9.11 -0.73 2.21
N TRP A 177 -8.42 0.41 2.32
CA TRP A 177 -7.10 0.41 2.98
C TRP A 177 -7.22 -0.01 4.44
N LYS A 178 -8.01 0.73 5.25
CA LYS A 178 -8.17 0.49 6.68
C LYS A 178 -8.68 -0.91 6.97
N ARG A 179 -9.67 -1.38 6.20
CA ARG A 179 -10.38 -2.64 6.45
C ARG A 179 -9.64 -3.87 5.92
N VAL A 180 -9.05 -3.77 4.72
CA VAL A 180 -8.52 -4.94 3.99
C VAL A 180 -7.02 -5.08 4.21
N ILE A 181 -6.26 -3.98 4.20
CA ILE A 181 -4.81 -4.00 4.42
C ILE A 181 -4.54 -3.83 5.91
N GLY A 182 -5.07 -2.76 6.51
CA GLY A 182 -4.68 -2.31 7.83
C GLY A 182 -3.56 -1.27 7.74
N TYR A 183 -3.47 -0.40 8.74
CA TYR A 183 -2.49 0.68 8.73
C TYR A 183 -1.13 0.32 9.33
N SER A 184 -1.08 -0.75 10.13
CA SER A 184 0.14 -1.27 10.76
C SER A 184 0.86 -2.32 9.90
N THR A 185 0.38 -2.59 8.69
CA THR A 185 0.97 -3.61 7.81
C THR A 185 2.29 -3.12 7.22
N PHE A 186 3.37 -3.81 7.54
CA PHE A 186 4.68 -3.53 6.95
C PHE A 186 4.71 -3.89 5.46
N TYR A 187 5.33 -3.02 4.65
CA TYR A 187 5.47 -3.23 3.21
C TYR A 187 6.73 -2.56 2.67
N ARG A 188 7.20 -3.06 1.52
CA ARG A 188 8.26 -2.41 0.76
C ARG A 188 7.67 -1.47 -0.28
N LYS A 189 8.21 -0.25 -0.36
CA LYS A 189 7.67 0.79 -1.25
C LYS A 189 7.88 0.46 -2.73
N ARG A 190 6.80 0.49 -3.50
CA ARG A 190 6.83 0.37 -4.96
C ARG A 190 7.11 1.71 -5.63
N GLN A 191 7.92 1.69 -6.69
CA GLN A 191 8.17 2.86 -7.53
C GLN A 191 6.91 3.28 -8.32
N VAL A 192 6.75 4.58 -8.54
CA VAL A 192 5.52 5.19 -9.10
C VAL A 192 5.67 5.73 -10.52
N TRP A 193 6.87 5.64 -11.11
CA TRP A 193 7.16 6.25 -12.41
C TRP A 193 6.29 5.71 -13.54
N VAL A 194 6.07 4.39 -13.57
CA VAL A 194 5.22 3.77 -14.60
C VAL A 194 3.78 4.30 -14.58
N PRO A 195 3.03 4.23 -13.46
CA PRO A 195 1.68 4.80 -13.42
C PRO A 195 1.66 6.32 -13.61
N LEU A 196 2.70 7.04 -13.17
CA LEU A 196 2.80 8.49 -13.34
C LEU A 196 2.89 8.89 -14.81
N ILE A 197 3.79 8.25 -15.57
CA ILE A 197 3.97 8.52 -17.00
C ILE A 197 2.67 8.21 -17.76
N ILE A 198 2.03 7.07 -17.47
CA ILE A 198 0.74 6.70 -18.08
C ILE A 198 -0.30 7.79 -17.79
N GLY A 199 -0.41 8.23 -16.54
CA GLY A 199 -1.34 9.30 -16.16
C GLY A 199 -1.08 10.61 -16.89
N ILE A 200 0.19 11.04 -16.99
CA ILE A 200 0.58 12.28 -17.68
C ILE A 200 0.27 12.21 -19.18
N VAL A 201 0.57 11.08 -19.84
CA VAL A 201 0.27 10.88 -21.26
C VAL A 201 -1.24 10.95 -21.51
N LEU A 202 -2.04 10.24 -20.71
CA LEU A 202 -3.50 10.27 -20.83
C LEU A 202 -4.07 11.68 -20.59
N ALA A 203 -3.60 12.38 -19.55
CA ALA A 203 -4.00 13.75 -19.28
C ALA A 203 -3.67 14.69 -20.45
N SER A 204 -2.47 14.55 -21.03
CA SER A 204 -2.02 15.35 -22.17
C SER A 204 -2.90 15.12 -23.41
N LEU A 205 -3.28 13.87 -23.68
CA LEU A 205 -4.18 13.52 -24.79
C LEU A 205 -5.59 14.11 -24.60
N ILE A 206 -6.11 14.09 -23.38
CA ILE A 206 -7.42 14.70 -23.06
C ILE A 206 -7.37 16.23 -23.22
N ILE A 207 -6.30 16.87 -22.76
CA ILE A 207 -6.14 18.32 -22.93
C ILE A 207 -6.04 18.67 -24.42
N ALA A 208 -5.25 17.91 -25.18
CA ALA A 208 -5.12 18.11 -26.62
C ALA A 208 -6.46 17.94 -27.36
N SER A 209 -7.28 16.95 -26.98
CA SER A 209 -8.59 16.73 -27.60
C SER A 209 -9.57 17.87 -27.30
N ILE A 210 -9.51 18.46 -26.10
CA ILE A 210 -10.33 19.63 -25.74
C ILE A 210 -9.91 20.87 -26.54
N ILE A 211 -8.59 21.10 -26.72
CA ILE A 211 -8.09 22.24 -27.49
C ILE A 211 -8.43 22.11 -28.99
N MET A 212 -8.33 20.88 -29.53
CA MET A 212 -8.65 20.60 -30.93
C MET A 212 -10.15 20.45 -31.20
N ALA A 213 -10.99 20.37 -30.17
CA ALA A 213 -12.43 20.29 -30.34
C ALA A 213 -12.96 21.62 -30.94
N PRO A 214 -13.72 21.56 -32.04
CA PRO A 214 -14.33 22.75 -32.62
C PRO A 214 -15.25 23.41 -31.58
N GLN A 215 -15.00 24.69 -31.29
CA GLN A 215 -15.86 25.47 -30.42
C GLN A 215 -17.18 25.75 -31.16
N PRO A 216 -18.34 25.65 -30.50
CA PRO A 216 -19.64 25.94 -31.11
C PRO A 216 -19.80 27.41 -31.49
#